data_AF-A0A1G2J8X0-F1
#
_entry.id   AF-A0A1G2J8X0-F1
#
_cell.length_a   1.000
_cell.length_b   1.000
_cell.length_c   1.000
_cell.angle_alpha   90.00
_cell.angle_beta   90.00
_cell.angle_gamma   90.00
#
_symmetry.space_group_name_H-M   'P 1'
#
loop_
_entity.id
_entity.type
_entity.pdbx_description
1 polymer ?
#
loop_
_entity_poly.entity_id
_entity_poly.type
_entity_poly.pdbx_seq_one_letter_code
_entity_poly.pdbx_strand_id
1 'polypeptide(L)'
;MSRWYTPKKTTGLYDGSKSEPFKLSRSKIEYFLECPKCFYVDRKLGISRPNGFPFNLNMAVDILLKQEFDIYREKALAHPLIKNYKVDAIPAKHEKIDEWRNTLRGIQFLHQPTNFLITGAIDDLWQNSKGEYIVVDYKATAKFGDIKELDKSWHECYKRQMEIYQWLFRQNGFNVSDTGYFVYCNGKTYNRIFNAKLEFDVTLIPYTGNGDWIEKTVLDIHKCLNSDQIPESNSECDYCNYVKTVNEG
;
A
#
# COMPACT_ATOMS: atom_id res chain seq x y z
N MET A 1 20.38 -18.70 -13.33
CA MET A 1 19.08 -18.18 -12.87
C MET A 1 18.89 -16.78 -13.46
N SER A 2 17.66 -16.38 -13.79
CA SER A 2 17.40 -15.00 -14.26
C SER A 2 17.90 -14.00 -13.22
N ARG A 3 18.52 -12.89 -13.65
CA ARG A 3 18.87 -11.78 -12.74
C ARG A 3 17.63 -11.15 -12.09
N TRP A 4 16.44 -11.40 -12.66
CA TRP A 4 15.20 -10.69 -12.33
C TRP A 4 14.14 -11.57 -11.66
N TYR A 5 14.32 -12.90 -11.70
CA TYR A 5 13.38 -13.85 -11.12
C TYR A 5 14.10 -15.00 -10.40
N THR A 6 13.74 -15.21 -9.14
CA THR A 6 14.24 -16.32 -8.33
C THR A 6 13.16 -17.38 -8.22
N PRO A 7 13.23 -18.46 -9.02
CA PRO A 7 12.32 -19.58 -8.86
C PRO A 7 12.56 -20.25 -7.49
N LYS A 8 11.49 -20.59 -6.77
CA LYS A 8 11.53 -21.29 -5.47
C LYS A 8 12.39 -20.59 -4.42
N LYS A 9 11.99 -19.38 -4.03
CA LYS A 9 12.65 -18.68 -2.91
C LYS A 9 12.48 -19.46 -1.60
N THR A 10 13.41 -19.25 -0.67
CA THR A 10 13.44 -19.92 0.63
C THR A 10 13.04 -19.01 1.81
N THR A 11 12.80 -17.73 1.55
CA THR A 11 12.50 -16.73 2.59
C THR A 11 11.08 -16.19 2.47
N GLY A 12 10.53 -15.73 3.61
CA GLY A 12 9.17 -15.21 3.69
C GLY A 12 8.11 -16.27 3.39
N LEU A 13 8.43 -17.54 3.69
CA LEU A 13 7.52 -18.67 3.59
C LEU A 13 6.78 -18.87 4.92
N TYR A 14 5.49 -19.13 4.84
CA TYR A 14 4.67 -19.48 5.98
C TYR A 14 4.93 -20.93 6.37
N ASP A 15 5.09 -21.14 7.67
CA ASP A 15 5.22 -22.44 8.30
C ASP A 15 4.40 -22.42 9.59
N GLY A 16 3.24 -23.09 9.57
CA GLY A 16 2.31 -23.12 10.70
C GLY A 16 2.83 -23.90 11.91
N SER A 17 3.98 -24.58 11.80
CA SER A 17 4.63 -25.26 12.94
C SER A 17 5.52 -24.32 13.75
N LYS A 18 5.85 -23.14 13.23
CA LYS A 18 6.71 -22.16 13.89
C LYS A 18 5.95 -21.34 14.91
N SER A 19 6.60 -21.07 16.04
CA SER A 19 6.06 -20.20 17.09
C SER A 19 6.27 -18.72 16.78
N GLU A 20 7.25 -18.37 15.93
CA GLU A 20 7.51 -16.98 15.57
C GLU A 20 6.37 -16.39 14.72
N PRO A 21 5.98 -15.13 14.95
CA PRO A 21 4.97 -14.48 14.13
C PRO A 21 5.33 -14.45 12.65
N PHE A 22 4.36 -14.79 11.80
CA PHE A 22 4.55 -14.71 10.36
C PHE A 22 4.28 -13.28 9.86
N LYS A 23 5.29 -12.64 9.29
CA LYS A 23 5.18 -11.27 8.75
C LYS A 23 4.32 -11.24 7.49
N LEU A 24 3.18 -10.55 7.56
CA LEU A 24 2.22 -10.39 6.46
C LEU A 24 2.09 -8.90 6.10
N SER A 25 2.67 -8.50 4.97
CA SER A 25 2.57 -7.10 4.54
C SER A 25 1.19 -6.77 3.96
N ARG A 26 0.82 -5.49 3.97
CA ARG A 26 -0.34 -4.95 3.26
C ARG A 26 -0.39 -5.38 1.80
N SER A 27 0.77 -5.42 1.13
CA SER A 27 0.88 -5.91 -0.26
C SER A 27 0.53 -7.38 -0.42
N LYS A 28 0.73 -8.19 0.62
CA LYS A 28 0.40 -9.61 0.61
C LYS A 28 -1.06 -9.87 0.93
N ILE A 29 -1.72 -9.02 1.71
CA ILE A 29 -3.18 -9.05 1.87
C ILE A 29 -3.86 -8.72 0.53
N GLU A 30 -3.43 -7.64 -0.14
CA GLU A 30 -3.94 -7.30 -1.48
C GLU A 30 -3.71 -8.44 -2.48
N TYR A 31 -2.53 -9.06 -2.43
CA TYR A 31 -2.19 -10.17 -3.31
C TYR A 31 -3.08 -11.41 -3.12
N PHE A 32 -3.51 -11.67 -1.89
CA PHE A 32 -4.49 -12.72 -1.59
C PHE A 32 -5.85 -12.40 -2.19
N LEU A 33 -6.32 -11.16 -2.03
CA LEU A 33 -7.59 -10.71 -2.61
C LEU A 33 -7.58 -10.78 -4.15
N GLU A 34 -6.43 -10.47 -4.76
CA GLU A 34 -6.26 -10.56 -6.20
C GLU A 34 -6.34 -12.02 -6.69
N CYS A 35 -5.60 -12.94 -6.06
CA CYS A 35 -5.67 -14.36 -6.39
C CYS A 35 -5.17 -15.25 -5.23
N PRO A 36 -6.07 -16.02 -4.58
CA PRO A 36 -5.72 -16.92 -3.48
C PRO A 36 -4.67 -17.98 -3.88
N LYS A 37 -4.79 -18.54 -5.09
CA LYS A 37 -3.84 -19.52 -5.64
C LYS A 37 -2.43 -18.95 -5.73
N CYS A 38 -2.29 -17.78 -6.37
CA CYS A 38 -1.00 -17.12 -6.52
C CYS A 38 -0.38 -16.71 -5.18
N PHE A 39 -1.22 -16.28 -4.23
CA PHE A 39 -0.79 -16.00 -2.87
C PHE A 39 -0.28 -17.27 -2.15
N TYR A 40 -1.04 -18.36 -2.20
CA TYR A 40 -0.70 -19.62 -1.55
C TYR A 40 0.63 -20.18 -2.08
N VAL A 41 0.80 -20.28 -3.40
CA VAL A 41 2.04 -20.82 -3.98
C VAL A 41 3.25 -19.93 -3.70
N ASP A 42 3.06 -18.62 -3.59
CA ASP A 42 4.12 -17.65 -3.27
C ASP A 42 4.53 -17.67 -1.79
N ARG A 43 3.56 -17.85 -0.88
CA ARG A 43 3.79 -17.83 0.57
C ARG A 43 4.07 -19.20 1.17
N LYS A 44 3.60 -20.29 0.57
CA LYS A 44 3.82 -21.65 1.10
C LYS A 44 4.80 -22.46 0.26
N LEU A 45 4.77 -22.32 -1.07
CA LEU A 45 5.59 -23.12 -1.99
C LEU A 45 6.82 -22.36 -2.56
N GLY A 46 6.96 -21.07 -2.23
CA GLY A 46 8.07 -20.23 -2.70
C GLY A 46 8.05 -19.88 -4.19
N ILE A 47 6.90 -20.05 -4.86
CA ILE A 47 6.73 -19.75 -6.29
C ILE A 47 6.08 -18.37 -6.42
N SER A 48 6.91 -17.33 -6.51
CA SER A 48 6.44 -15.97 -6.76
C SER A 48 6.07 -15.76 -8.22
N ARG A 49 5.17 -14.83 -8.51
CA ARG A 49 5.00 -14.32 -9.88
C ARG A 49 6.26 -13.58 -10.33
N PRO A 50 6.56 -13.53 -11.64
CA PRO A 50 7.55 -12.61 -12.19
C PRO A 50 7.26 -11.17 -11.75
N ASN A 51 8.29 -10.46 -11.32
CA ASN A 51 8.17 -9.05 -10.91
C ASN A 51 8.00 -8.13 -12.12
N GLY A 52 7.28 -7.03 -11.93
CA GLY A 52 7.24 -5.92 -12.89
C GLY A 52 8.50 -5.04 -12.82
N PHE A 53 8.57 -4.05 -13.70
CA PHE A 53 9.63 -3.03 -13.67
C PHE A 53 9.45 -2.07 -12.49
N PRO A 54 10.55 -1.54 -11.91
CA PRO A 54 10.46 -0.55 -10.84
C PRO A 54 9.98 0.80 -11.38
N PHE A 55 9.09 1.47 -10.64
CA PHE A 55 8.58 2.81 -10.95
C PHE A 55 9.47 3.91 -10.33
N ASN A 56 10.72 4.01 -10.79
CA ASN A 56 11.73 4.88 -10.17
C ASN A 56 11.37 6.38 -10.18
N LEU A 57 10.69 6.88 -11.22
CA LEU A 57 10.23 8.26 -11.27
C LEU A 57 9.15 8.53 -10.22
N ASN A 58 8.19 7.62 -10.08
CA ASN A 58 7.12 7.73 -9.09
C ASN A 58 7.70 7.70 -7.66
N MET A 59 8.69 6.84 -7.44
CA MET A 59 9.44 6.80 -6.17
C MET A 59 10.23 8.09 -5.90
N ALA A 60 10.81 8.72 -6.93
CA ALA A 60 11.49 10.01 -6.77
C ALA A 60 10.50 11.12 -6.35
N VAL A 61 9.29 11.15 -6.93
CA VAL A 61 8.23 12.08 -6.51
C VAL A 61 7.84 11.86 -5.05
N ASP A 62 7.65 10.61 -4.65
CA ASP A 62 7.34 10.23 -3.26
C ASP A 62 8.43 10.69 -2.27
N ILE A 63 9.70 10.46 -2.58
CA ILE A 63 10.84 10.89 -1.75
C ILE A 63 10.86 12.41 -1.60
N LEU A 64 10.68 13.15 -2.70
CA LEU A 64 10.68 14.61 -2.68
C LEU A 64 9.48 15.19 -1.91
N LEU A 65 8.29 14.60 -2.06
CA LEU A 65 7.13 14.98 -1.27
C LEU A 65 7.35 14.73 0.23
N LYS A 66 7.94 13.59 0.61
CA LYS A 66 8.28 13.31 2.01
C LYS A 66 9.17 14.42 2.57
N GLN A 67 10.27 14.73 1.88
CA GLN A 67 11.18 15.81 2.27
C GLN A 67 10.50 17.18 2.35
N GLU A 68 9.62 17.51 1.39
CA GLU A 68 8.86 18.75 1.40
C GLU A 68 7.95 18.83 2.64
N PHE A 69 7.16 17.79 2.90
CA PHE A 69 6.28 17.72 4.07
C PHE A 69 7.07 17.71 5.40
N ASP A 70 8.30 17.18 5.43
CA ASP A 70 9.18 17.20 6.60
C ASP A 70 9.54 18.63 7.03
N ILE A 71 9.83 19.52 6.08
CA ILE A 71 10.11 20.95 6.36
C ILE A 71 8.94 21.61 7.11
N TYR A 72 7.70 21.25 6.77
CA TYR A 72 6.51 21.80 7.43
C TYR A 72 6.21 21.10 8.76
N ARG A 73 6.46 19.79 8.87
CA ARG A 73 6.34 19.03 10.12
C ARG A 73 7.25 19.57 11.20
N GLU A 74 8.52 19.85 10.88
CA GLU A 74 9.51 20.39 11.83
C GLU A 74 9.09 21.75 12.39
N LYS A 75 8.47 22.57 11.56
CA LYS A 75 7.98 23.91 11.92
C LYS A 75 6.59 23.90 12.57
N ALA A 76 5.94 22.74 12.67
CA ALA A 76 4.54 22.61 13.09
C ALA A 76 3.59 23.52 12.28
N LEU A 77 3.81 23.60 10.96
CA LEU A 77 3.02 24.43 10.05
C LEU A 77 2.22 23.56 9.08
N ALA A 78 1.04 24.05 8.67
CA ALA A 78 0.31 23.45 7.57
C ALA A 78 1.06 23.65 6.24
N HIS A 79 1.18 22.57 5.47
CA HIS A 79 1.68 22.59 4.10
C HIS A 79 0.78 23.46 3.20
N PRO A 80 1.30 24.17 2.17
CA PRO A 80 0.49 24.99 1.25
C PRO A 80 -0.67 24.21 0.61
N LEU A 81 -0.45 22.94 0.23
CA LEU A 81 -1.52 22.06 -0.26
C LEU A 81 -2.66 21.92 0.75
N ILE A 82 -2.37 21.68 2.02
CA ILE A 82 -3.39 21.56 3.09
C ILE A 82 -4.18 22.87 3.20
N LYS A 83 -3.48 24.02 3.21
CA LYS A 83 -4.12 25.35 3.28
C LYS A 83 -5.02 25.63 2.07
N ASN A 84 -4.54 25.33 0.87
CA ASN A 84 -5.26 25.56 -0.38
C ASN A 84 -6.58 24.76 -0.43
N TYR A 85 -6.56 23.53 0.08
CA TYR A 85 -7.74 22.67 0.18
C TYR A 85 -8.55 22.89 1.47
N LYS A 86 -8.13 23.82 2.34
CA LYS A 86 -8.81 24.16 3.60
C LYS A 86 -9.01 22.94 4.51
N VAL A 87 -8.05 22.01 4.51
CA VAL A 87 -8.08 20.85 5.40
C VAL A 87 -7.60 21.29 6.78
N ASP A 88 -8.33 20.94 7.83
CA ASP A 88 -7.89 21.12 9.21
C ASP A 88 -6.83 20.07 9.56
N ALA A 89 -5.59 20.30 9.15
CA ALA A 89 -4.48 19.40 9.47
C ALA A 89 -3.11 20.09 9.37
N ILE A 90 -2.14 19.53 10.10
CA ILE A 90 -0.71 19.74 9.88
C ILE A 90 0.00 18.39 9.75
N PRO A 91 1.16 18.30 9.08
CA PRO A 91 1.95 17.08 9.06
C PRO A 91 2.33 16.70 10.50
N ALA A 92 1.99 15.48 10.90
CA ALA A 92 2.03 15.07 12.30
C ALA A 92 3.46 14.83 12.77
N LYS A 93 3.82 15.40 13.92
CA LYS A 93 5.09 15.12 14.59
C LYS A 93 4.93 13.90 15.50
N HIS A 94 5.67 12.84 15.23
CA HIS A 94 5.68 11.63 16.06
C HIS A 94 7.07 10.99 16.03
N GLU A 95 7.54 10.46 17.16
CA GLU A 95 8.88 9.85 17.30
C GLU A 95 9.10 8.64 16.37
N LYS A 96 8.01 7.93 16.03
CA LYS A 96 8.03 6.73 15.17
C LYS A 96 7.73 7.03 13.69
N ILE A 97 7.59 8.29 13.27
CA ILE A 97 7.17 8.61 11.89
C ILE A 97 8.12 8.02 10.84
N ASP A 98 9.44 8.06 11.08
CA ASP A 98 10.44 7.51 10.18
C ASP A 98 10.39 5.98 10.12
N GLU A 99 10.08 5.32 11.25
CA GLU A 99 9.87 3.88 11.30
C GLU A 99 8.62 3.46 10.51
N TRP A 100 7.52 4.20 10.69
CA TRP A 100 6.26 3.93 10.00
C TRP A 100 6.34 4.16 8.49
N ARG A 101 7.22 5.04 8.04
CA ARG A 101 7.50 5.29 6.61
C ARG A 101 8.52 4.32 6.00
N ASN A 102 9.28 3.60 6.83
CA ASN A 102 10.30 2.68 6.36
C ASN A 102 9.67 1.38 5.84
N THR A 103 9.86 1.05 4.55
CA THR A 103 9.27 -0.13 3.91
C THR A 103 9.72 -1.48 4.47
N LEU A 104 10.85 -1.53 5.18
CA LEU A 104 11.33 -2.75 5.86
C LEU A 104 10.68 -2.94 7.23
N ARG A 105 10.27 -1.85 7.90
CA ARG A 105 9.66 -1.88 9.23
C ARG A 105 8.16 -1.65 9.16
N GLY A 106 7.74 -0.44 8.76
CA GLY A 106 6.37 0.01 8.72
C GLY A 106 5.73 0.07 10.11
N ILE A 107 4.48 0.54 10.18
CA ILE A 107 3.64 0.25 11.34
C ILE A 107 3.32 -1.25 11.36
N GLN A 108 3.29 -1.83 12.55
CA GLN A 108 3.12 -3.27 12.76
C GLN A 108 2.03 -3.54 13.80
N PHE A 109 1.33 -4.65 13.63
CA PHE A 109 0.35 -5.15 14.59
C PHE A 109 0.42 -6.69 14.62
N LEU A 110 0.54 -7.25 15.82
CA LEU A 110 0.49 -8.70 16.02
C LEU A 110 -0.95 -9.15 16.20
N HIS A 111 -1.50 -9.77 15.15
CA HIS A 111 -2.81 -10.39 15.17
C HIS A 111 -2.73 -11.74 15.92
N GLN A 112 -3.02 -11.70 17.21
CA GLN A 112 -2.89 -12.85 18.12
C GLN A 112 -3.59 -14.13 17.62
N PRO A 113 -4.84 -14.09 17.11
CA PRO A 113 -5.55 -15.31 16.71
C PRO A 113 -4.87 -16.12 15.60
N THR A 114 -4.08 -15.47 14.74
CA THR A 114 -3.42 -16.12 13.59
C THR A 114 -1.90 -16.10 13.68
N ASN A 115 -1.34 -15.53 14.76
CA ASN A 115 0.08 -15.26 14.91
C ASN A 115 0.70 -14.50 13.70
N PHE A 116 -0.07 -13.59 13.09
CA PHE A 116 0.43 -12.78 11.97
C PHE A 116 0.93 -11.43 12.46
N LEU A 117 2.15 -11.07 12.05
CA LEU A 117 2.67 -9.72 12.22
C LEU A 117 2.30 -8.91 10.97
N ILE A 118 1.15 -8.24 11.02
CA ILE A 118 0.63 -7.46 9.90
C ILE A 118 1.38 -6.12 9.85
N THR A 119 1.80 -5.71 8.65
CA THR A 119 2.66 -4.53 8.49
C THR A 119 2.35 -3.72 7.25
N GLY A 120 2.54 -2.40 7.34
CA GLY A 120 2.40 -1.46 6.23
C GLY A 120 3.29 -0.24 6.43
N ALA A 121 3.92 0.24 5.36
CA ALA A 121 4.64 1.51 5.38
C ALA A 121 3.78 2.60 4.76
N ILE A 122 3.53 3.67 5.50
CA ILE A 122 2.76 4.83 5.05
C ILE A 122 3.65 5.83 4.32
N ASP A 123 3.06 6.73 3.54
CA ASP A 123 3.82 7.84 2.97
C ASP A 123 3.86 9.03 3.91
N ASP A 124 2.71 9.42 4.47
CA ASP A 124 2.65 10.49 5.46
C ASP A 124 1.50 10.31 6.47
N LEU A 125 1.62 11.04 7.56
CA LEU A 125 0.63 11.12 8.63
C LEU A 125 0.42 12.59 8.95
N TRP A 126 -0.84 13.04 8.91
CA TRP A 126 -1.23 14.36 9.38
C TRP A 126 -2.01 14.26 10.68
N GLN A 127 -2.21 15.38 11.37
CA GLN A 127 -3.03 15.46 12.57
C GLN A 127 -3.91 16.70 12.50
N ASN A 128 -5.19 16.53 12.81
CA ASN A 128 -6.16 17.63 12.85
C ASN A 128 -6.23 18.30 14.24
N SER A 129 -7.00 19.39 14.34
CA SER A 129 -7.17 20.12 15.61
C SER A 129 -7.85 19.30 16.73
N LYS A 130 -8.55 18.21 16.37
CA LYS A 130 -9.17 17.26 17.32
C LYS A 130 -8.18 16.20 17.84
N GLY A 131 -6.95 16.19 17.33
CA GLY A 131 -5.92 15.22 17.68
C GLY A 131 -6.05 13.87 16.96
N GLU A 132 -6.96 13.74 15.99
CA GLU A 132 -7.07 12.54 15.15
C GLU A 132 -5.93 12.50 14.15
N TYR A 133 -5.29 11.34 14.00
CA TYR A 133 -4.35 11.09 12.93
C TYR A 133 -5.09 10.85 11.61
N ILE A 134 -4.53 11.39 10.54
CA ILE A 134 -5.05 11.27 9.18
C ILE A 134 -3.96 10.60 8.34
N VAL A 135 -4.25 9.41 7.82
CA VAL A 135 -3.32 8.71 6.94
C VAL A 135 -3.32 9.37 5.56
N VAL A 136 -2.13 9.58 5.02
CA VAL A 136 -1.94 10.17 3.69
C VAL A 136 -1.03 9.29 2.84
N ASP A 137 -1.44 9.10 1.59
CA ASP A 137 -0.77 8.21 0.64
C ASP A 137 -0.49 8.95 -0.67
N TYR A 138 0.72 8.79 -1.20
CA TYR A 138 1.21 9.53 -2.35
C TYR A 138 1.08 8.71 -3.62
N LYS A 139 0.42 9.29 -4.63
CA LYS A 139 0.25 8.66 -5.94
C LYS A 139 0.87 9.54 -7.01
N ALA A 140 1.73 8.97 -7.83
CA ALA A 140 2.29 9.63 -8.99
C ALA A 140 1.91 8.86 -10.26
N THR A 141 1.54 9.57 -11.32
CA THR A 141 1.32 9.03 -12.67
C THR A 141 1.59 10.11 -13.73
N ALA A 142 1.41 9.78 -15.00
CA ALA A 142 1.43 10.74 -16.10
C ALA A 142 0.37 10.35 -17.12
N LYS A 143 -0.81 10.99 -17.05
CA LYS A 143 -1.91 10.74 -17.99
C LYS A 143 -2.56 12.06 -18.42
N PHE A 144 -3.18 12.04 -19.59
CA PHE A 144 -3.92 13.19 -20.09
C PHE A 144 -5.17 13.46 -19.24
N GLY A 145 -5.40 14.73 -18.88
CA GLY A 145 -6.56 15.19 -18.10
C GLY A 145 -6.34 15.22 -16.58
N ASP A 146 -7.30 15.83 -15.87
CA ASP A 146 -7.26 15.98 -14.42
C ASP A 146 -7.59 14.68 -13.68
N ILE A 147 -7.03 14.51 -12.49
CA ILE A 147 -7.37 13.42 -11.56
C ILE A 147 -8.01 14.03 -10.34
N LYS A 148 -9.33 13.98 -10.25
CA LYS A 148 -10.10 14.59 -9.15
C LYS A 148 -10.69 13.56 -8.20
N GLU A 149 -10.69 12.29 -8.59
CA GLU A 149 -11.32 11.20 -7.85
C GLU A 149 -10.65 9.85 -8.13
N LEU A 150 -10.96 8.88 -7.28
CA LEU A 150 -10.49 7.50 -7.40
C LEU A 150 -11.59 6.58 -7.99
N ASP A 151 -11.85 6.74 -9.29
CA ASP A 151 -13.01 6.16 -10.01
C ASP A 151 -12.69 4.95 -10.92
N LYS A 152 -11.42 4.57 -11.05
CA LYS A 152 -10.99 3.46 -11.92
C LYS A 152 -10.93 2.15 -11.16
N SER A 153 -11.13 1.03 -11.86
CA SER A 153 -11.16 -0.31 -11.26
C SER A 153 -9.90 -0.64 -10.44
N TRP A 154 -8.73 -0.24 -10.93
CA TRP A 154 -7.47 -0.44 -10.21
C TRP A 154 -7.30 0.47 -8.99
N HIS A 155 -8.09 1.54 -8.83
CA HIS A 155 -8.03 2.39 -7.64
C HIS A 155 -8.58 1.71 -6.38
N GLU A 156 -9.31 0.60 -6.53
CA GLU A 156 -9.78 -0.20 -5.40
C GLU A 156 -8.61 -0.73 -4.54
N CYS A 157 -7.46 -1.04 -5.14
CA CYS A 157 -6.29 -1.45 -4.36
C CYS A 157 -5.69 -0.28 -3.55
N TYR A 158 -5.86 0.97 -4.01
CA TYR A 158 -5.42 2.17 -3.26
C TYR A 158 -6.33 2.43 -2.07
N LYS A 159 -7.64 2.27 -2.26
CA LYS A 159 -8.65 2.36 -1.20
C LYS A 159 -8.37 1.34 -0.09
N ARG A 160 -8.21 0.07 -0.45
CA ARG A 160 -7.85 -1.00 0.50
C ARG A 160 -6.52 -0.76 1.19
N GLN A 161 -5.54 -0.18 0.49
CA GLN A 161 -4.27 0.22 1.08
C GLN A 161 -4.47 1.26 2.20
N MET A 162 -5.25 2.31 1.94
CA MET A 162 -5.60 3.32 2.94
C MET A 162 -6.31 2.70 4.15
N GLU A 163 -7.29 1.83 3.90
CA GLU A 163 -8.08 1.16 4.93
C GLU A 163 -7.20 0.28 5.85
N ILE A 164 -6.26 -0.48 5.27
CA ILE A 164 -5.31 -1.29 6.06
C ILE A 164 -4.43 -0.40 6.94
N TYR A 165 -3.98 0.75 6.45
CA TYR A 165 -3.17 1.67 7.25
C TYR A 165 -3.98 2.27 8.39
N GLN A 166 -5.20 2.76 8.12
CA GLN A 166 -6.09 3.26 9.17
C GLN A 166 -6.37 2.17 10.20
N TRP A 167 -6.65 0.94 9.76
CA TRP A 167 -6.84 -0.21 10.65
C TRP A 167 -5.60 -0.49 11.50
N LEU A 168 -4.39 -0.52 10.92
CA LEU A 168 -3.14 -0.73 11.66
C LEU A 168 -2.93 0.33 12.76
N PHE A 169 -3.20 1.60 12.47
CA PHE A 169 -3.10 2.66 13.47
C PHE A 169 -4.16 2.51 14.57
N ARG A 170 -5.41 2.18 14.22
CA ARG A 170 -6.47 1.92 15.22
C ARG A 170 -6.12 0.72 16.12
N GLN A 171 -5.58 -0.36 15.56
CA GLN A 171 -5.12 -1.53 16.33
C GLN A 171 -3.95 -1.21 17.27
N ASN A 172 -3.19 -0.16 16.97
CA ASN A 172 -2.13 0.36 17.85
C ASN A 172 -2.64 1.41 18.85
N GLY A 173 -3.96 1.58 19.00
CA GLY A 173 -4.58 2.46 20.00
C GLY A 173 -4.58 3.94 19.63
N PHE A 174 -4.25 4.29 18.38
CA PHE A 174 -4.31 5.67 17.92
C PHE A 174 -5.74 6.08 17.55
N ASN A 175 -6.08 7.34 17.84
CA ASN A 175 -7.30 7.95 17.32
C ASN A 175 -7.08 8.36 15.86
N VAL A 176 -7.87 7.80 14.93
CA VAL A 176 -7.65 7.92 13.49
C VAL A 176 -8.94 8.37 12.82
N SER A 177 -8.83 9.40 11.98
CA SER A 177 -9.92 9.87 11.12
C SER A 177 -10.31 8.81 10.10
N ASP A 178 -11.62 8.60 9.90
CA ASP A 178 -12.14 7.74 8.84
C ASP A 178 -11.79 8.29 7.45
N THR A 179 -11.65 9.61 7.32
CA THR A 179 -11.15 10.24 6.11
C THR A 179 -9.63 10.26 6.09
N GLY A 180 -9.04 9.62 5.09
CA GLY A 180 -7.66 9.79 4.66
C GLY A 180 -7.57 10.63 3.38
N TYR A 181 -6.36 10.95 2.95
CA TYR A 181 -6.14 11.71 1.72
C TYR A 181 -5.13 11.06 0.80
N PHE A 182 -5.37 11.18 -0.50
CA PHE A 182 -4.39 10.88 -1.53
C PHE A 182 -3.81 12.19 -2.08
N VAL A 183 -2.50 12.36 -1.99
CA VAL A 183 -1.78 13.43 -2.72
C VAL A 183 -1.43 12.85 -4.08
N TYR A 184 -2.16 13.29 -5.11
CA TYR A 184 -2.04 12.73 -6.45
C TYR A 184 -1.27 13.70 -7.36
N CYS A 185 -0.06 13.31 -7.75
CA CYS A 185 0.79 14.02 -8.69
C CYS A 185 0.61 13.47 -10.11
N ASN A 186 0.00 14.25 -11.01
CA ASN A 186 -0.13 13.89 -12.41
C ASN A 186 0.87 14.66 -13.27
N GLY A 187 1.82 13.95 -13.88
CA GLY A 187 2.83 14.52 -14.76
C GLY A 187 2.19 15.10 -16.03
N LYS A 188 2.54 16.35 -16.35
CA LYS A 188 2.06 17.09 -17.51
C LYS A 188 2.71 16.56 -18.78
N THR A 189 1.96 15.77 -19.54
CA THR A 189 2.37 15.23 -20.85
C THR A 189 1.86 16.04 -22.04
N TYR A 190 1.13 17.14 -21.77
CA TYR A 190 0.53 18.00 -22.80
C TYR A 190 1.34 19.29 -23.07
N ASN A 191 2.44 19.50 -22.34
CA ASN A 191 3.38 20.58 -22.63
C ASN A 191 4.17 20.25 -23.91
N ARG A 192 4.31 21.23 -24.82
CA ARG A 192 4.99 21.04 -26.11
C ARG A 192 6.52 20.90 -26.01
N ILE A 193 7.11 21.26 -24.87
CA ILE A 193 8.56 21.31 -24.68
C ILE A 193 8.90 20.64 -23.35
N PHE A 194 9.88 19.72 -23.37
CA PHE A 194 10.29 18.96 -22.19
C PHE A 194 11.26 19.72 -21.26
N ASN A 195 12.20 20.52 -21.79
CA ASN A 195 13.16 21.32 -20.99
C ASN A 195 13.84 20.59 -19.80
N ALA A 196 14.08 19.28 -19.94
CA ALA A 196 14.62 18.42 -18.87
C ALA A 196 13.84 18.54 -17.53
N LYS A 197 12.53 18.85 -17.61
CA LYS A 197 11.65 19.06 -16.46
C LYS A 197 10.33 18.34 -16.68
N LEU A 198 9.92 17.54 -15.71
CA LEU A 198 8.55 17.05 -15.64
C LEU A 198 7.79 17.94 -14.64
N GLU A 199 6.73 18.56 -15.12
CA GLU A 199 5.84 19.38 -14.28
C GLU A 199 4.64 18.53 -13.87
N PHE A 200 4.05 18.83 -12.71
CA PHE A 200 2.94 18.06 -12.16
C PHE A 200 1.76 18.96 -11.86
N ASP A 201 0.55 18.46 -12.12
CA ASP A 201 -0.66 18.91 -11.43
C ASP A 201 -0.82 18.07 -10.16
N VAL A 202 -1.02 18.73 -9.02
CA VAL A 202 -1.19 18.06 -7.73
C VAL A 202 -2.61 18.25 -7.24
N THR A 203 -3.30 17.15 -7.01
CA THR A 203 -4.65 17.13 -6.44
C THR A 203 -4.67 16.43 -5.09
N LEU A 204 -5.56 16.89 -4.22
CA LEU A 204 -5.81 16.27 -2.93
C LEU A 204 -7.18 15.61 -2.96
N ILE A 205 -7.22 14.28 -2.87
CA ILE A 205 -8.46 13.50 -3.01
C ILE A 205 -8.81 12.92 -1.63
N PRO A 206 -9.92 13.35 -1.00
CA PRO A 206 -10.39 12.75 0.24
C PRO A 206 -10.98 11.36 -0.02
N TYR A 207 -10.79 10.46 0.94
CA TYR A 207 -11.41 9.14 0.92
C TYR A 207 -11.78 8.69 2.33
N THR A 208 -13.04 8.35 2.54
CA THR A 208 -13.53 7.77 3.79
C THR A 208 -13.42 6.24 3.71
N GLY A 209 -12.48 5.67 4.46
CA GLY A 209 -12.18 4.25 4.44
C GLY A 209 -13.10 3.41 5.33
N ASN A 210 -13.31 2.15 4.95
CA ASN A 210 -13.98 1.14 5.75
C ASN A 210 -13.06 -0.09 5.95
N GLY A 211 -12.66 -0.35 7.19
CA GLY A 211 -11.77 -1.47 7.53
C GLY A 211 -12.46 -2.80 7.87
N ASP A 212 -13.79 -2.90 7.80
CA ASP A 212 -14.57 -4.04 8.32
C ASP A 212 -14.23 -5.38 7.63
N TRP A 213 -13.71 -5.32 6.41
CA TRP A 213 -13.33 -6.50 5.63
C TRP A 213 -11.98 -7.11 6.06
N ILE A 214 -11.13 -6.35 6.77
CA ILE A 214 -9.73 -6.70 7.01
C ILE A 214 -9.62 -7.91 7.93
N GLU A 215 -10.37 -7.92 9.04
CA GLU A 215 -10.34 -9.00 10.04
C GLU A 215 -10.71 -10.35 9.40
N LYS A 216 -11.85 -10.39 8.69
CA LYS A 216 -12.28 -11.58 7.96
C LYS A 216 -11.21 -12.04 6.96
N THR A 217 -10.61 -11.10 6.23
CA THR A 217 -9.58 -11.41 5.23
C THR A 217 -8.33 -12.00 5.86
N VAL A 218 -7.90 -11.49 7.02
CA VAL A 218 -6.77 -12.03 7.79
C VAL A 218 -7.03 -13.47 8.22
N LEU A 219 -8.25 -13.76 8.70
CA LEU A 219 -8.68 -15.12 9.05
C LEU A 219 -8.75 -16.05 7.83
N ASP A 220 -9.27 -15.55 6.70
CA ASP A 220 -9.33 -16.30 5.44
C ASP A 220 -7.92 -16.63 4.89
N ILE A 221 -6.98 -15.69 5.00
CA ILE A 221 -5.55 -15.92 4.68
C ILE A 221 -4.97 -17.01 5.57
N HIS A 222 -5.22 -16.95 6.88
CA HIS A 222 -4.74 -17.96 7.81
C HIS A 222 -5.29 -19.35 7.48
N LYS A 223 -6.61 -19.45 7.21
CA LYS A 223 -7.22 -20.71 6.75
C LYS A 223 -6.60 -21.21 5.45
N CYS A 224 -6.40 -20.32 4.48
CA CYS A 224 -5.78 -20.63 3.19
C CYS A 224 -4.38 -21.23 3.38
N LEU A 225 -3.52 -20.60 4.20
CA LEU A 225 -2.15 -21.06 4.40
C LEU A 225 -2.05 -22.37 5.20
N ASN A 226 -3.01 -22.66 6.08
CA ASN A 226 -3.08 -23.91 6.83
C ASN A 226 -3.80 -25.05 6.08
N SER A 227 -4.40 -24.79 4.92
CA SER A 227 -4.95 -25.84 4.06
C SER A 227 -3.83 -26.63 3.37
N ASP A 228 -4.01 -27.94 3.20
CA ASP A 228 -3.15 -28.77 2.34
C ASP A 228 -3.51 -28.68 0.86
N GLN A 229 -4.74 -28.22 0.56
CA GLN A 229 -5.23 -28.01 -0.79
C GLN A 229 -4.84 -26.62 -1.28
N ILE A 230 -4.27 -26.57 -2.50
CA ILE A 230 -4.03 -25.31 -3.21
C ILE A 230 -5.41 -24.72 -3.57
N PRO A 231 -5.70 -23.45 -3.22
CA PRO A 231 -6.99 -22.85 -3.52
C PRO A 231 -7.16 -22.60 -5.02
N GLU A 232 -8.41 -22.44 -5.45
CA GLU A 232 -8.75 -22.08 -6.82
C GLU A 232 -8.16 -20.72 -7.21
N SER A 233 -7.81 -20.59 -8.49
CA SER A 233 -7.39 -19.31 -9.05
C SER A 233 -8.57 -18.37 -9.21
N ASN A 234 -8.33 -17.07 -9.06
CA ASN A 234 -9.25 -16.07 -9.57
C ASN A 234 -9.30 -16.17 -11.11
N SER A 235 -10.51 -16.18 -11.68
CA SER A 235 -10.74 -16.26 -13.14
C SER A 235 -10.16 -15.07 -13.90
N GLU A 236 -9.99 -13.92 -13.24
CA GLU A 236 -9.41 -12.71 -13.84
C GLU A 236 -7.88 -12.62 -13.62
N CYS A 237 -7.25 -13.66 -13.04
CA CYS A 237 -5.82 -13.63 -12.78
C CYS A 237 -5.01 -13.87 -14.06
N ASP A 238 -4.42 -12.81 -14.61
CA ASP A 238 -3.56 -12.84 -15.81
C ASP A 238 -2.48 -13.94 -15.75
N TYR A 239 -1.84 -14.11 -14.60
CA TYR A 239 -0.77 -15.09 -14.43
C TYR A 239 -1.28 -16.53 -14.45
N CYS A 240 -2.41 -16.81 -13.79
CA CYS A 240 -3.01 -18.13 -13.82
C CYS A 240 -3.55 -18.46 -15.21
N ASN A 241 -4.17 -17.49 -15.87
CA ASN A 241 -4.68 -17.62 -17.23
C ASN A 241 -3.53 -17.87 -18.22
N TYR A 242 -2.44 -17.11 -18.13
CA TYR A 242 -1.24 -17.35 -18.93
C TYR A 242 -0.70 -18.78 -18.78
N VAL A 243 -0.50 -19.25 -17.54
CA VAL A 243 0.02 -20.61 -17.29
C VAL A 243 -0.95 -21.67 -17.81
N LYS A 244 -2.27 -21.47 -17.62
CA LYS A 244 -3.29 -22.38 -18.13
C LYS A 244 -3.23 -22.48 -19.65
N THR A 245 -3.25 -21.35 -20.36
CA THR A 245 -3.19 -21.30 -21.82
C THR A 245 -1.90 -21.92 -22.38
N VAL A 246 -0.76 -21.71 -21.71
CA VAL A 246 0.51 -22.35 -22.10
C VAL A 246 0.46 -23.88 -21.96
N ASN A 247 -0.24 -24.41 -20.96
CA ASN A 247 -0.35 -25.86 -20.75
C ASN A 247 -1.42 -26.53 -21.62
N GLU A 248 -2.34 -25.74 -22.21
CA GLU A 248 -3.40 -26.23 -23.10
C GLU A 248 -2.95 -26.30 -24.58
N GLY A 249 -1.91 -25.54 -24.96
CA GLY A 249 -1.33 -25.52 -26.30
C GLY A 249 -0.15 -26.47 -26.46
#